data_AF-D6CTT4-F1
#
_entry.id   AF-D6CTT4-F1
#
_cell.length_a   1.000
_cell.length_b   1.000
_cell.length_c   1.000
_cell.angle_alpha   90.00
_cell.angle_beta   90.00
_cell.angle_gamma   90.00
#
_symmetry.space_group_name_H-M   'P 1'
#
loop_
_entity.id
_entity.type
_entity.pdbx_description
1 polymer ?
#
loop_
_entity_poly.entity_id
_entity_poly.type
_entity_poly.pdbx_seq_one_letter_code
_entity_poly.pdbx_strand_id
1 'polypeptide(L)'
;MATATKAPARPKLDNDAWDTRALGASLVNAQNSGEDASKSLDEALGLQSISIRLPKQLIEQYKIIANHHKVGYQPLMRDVLGRFVPQALKEIMQEHMDALAAAEKAKAAESEAKAPTKKAA
;
A
#
# COMPACT_ATOMS: atom_id res chain seq x y z
N MET A 1 32.42 -36.96 7.15
CA MET A 1 33.66 -36.32 6.66
C MET A 1 33.27 -35.17 5.75
N ALA A 2 33.42 -33.92 6.19
CA ALA A 2 33.05 -32.74 5.42
C ALA A 2 34.22 -32.35 4.51
N THR A 3 34.07 -32.52 3.20
CA THR A 3 35.04 -32.04 2.21
C THR A 3 34.84 -30.54 2.01
N ALA A 4 35.77 -29.74 2.51
CA ALA A 4 35.85 -28.30 2.23
C ALA A 4 36.22 -28.09 0.76
N THR A 5 35.25 -27.68 -0.07
CA THR A 5 35.51 -27.26 -1.45
C THR A 5 36.10 -25.85 -1.44
N LYS A 6 37.35 -25.77 -1.88
CA LYS A 6 38.15 -24.55 -2.07
C LYS A 6 37.39 -23.47 -2.84
N ALA A 7 37.30 -22.26 -2.28
CA ALA A 7 36.72 -21.09 -2.94
C ALA A 7 37.50 -20.74 -4.24
N PRO A 8 36.81 -20.45 -5.36
CA PRO A 8 37.48 -20.07 -6.60
C PRO A 8 38.18 -18.70 -6.45
N ALA A 9 39.30 -18.54 -7.14
CA ALA A 9 40.07 -17.30 -7.15
C ALA A 9 39.18 -16.13 -7.63
N ARG A 10 39.23 -14.99 -6.93
CA ARG A 10 38.45 -13.80 -7.28
C ARG A 10 38.92 -13.28 -8.64
N PRO A 11 38.04 -13.14 -9.64
CA PRO A 11 38.42 -12.58 -10.94
C PRO A 11 38.89 -11.13 -10.79
N LYS A 12 39.75 -10.67 -11.71
CA LYS A 12 40.15 -9.25 -11.78
C LYS A 12 38.90 -8.39 -11.96
N LEU A 13 38.79 -7.35 -11.12
CA LEU A 13 37.74 -6.34 -11.21
C LEU A 13 38.08 -5.36 -12.34
N ASP A 14 37.76 -5.73 -13.57
CA ASP A 14 37.69 -4.80 -14.70
C ASP A 14 36.27 -4.23 -14.79
N ASN A 15 36.15 -2.94 -15.13
CA ASN A 15 34.86 -2.22 -15.12
C ASN A 15 33.86 -2.84 -16.13
N ASP A 16 34.34 -3.26 -17.30
CA ASP A 16 33.54 -3.90 -18.36
C ASP A 16 32.98 -5.29 -17.99
N ALA A 17 33.46 -5.91 -16.92
CA ALA A 17 33.03 -7.25 -16.51
C ALA A 17 31.57 -7.29 -15.99
N TRP A 18 31.03 -6.15 -15.55
CA TRP A 18 29.61 -6.01 -15.18
C TRP A 18 28.71 -5.83 -16.40
N ASP A 19 29.13 -5.01 -17.37
CA ASP A 19 28.37 -4.74 -18.60
C ASP A 19 28.29 -5.97 -19.51
N THR A 20 29.36 -6.77 -19.55
CA THR A 20 29.41 -8.06 -20.26
C THR A 20 28.69 -9.19 -19.53
N ARG A 21 28.12 -8.93 -18.34
CA ARG A 21 27.49 -9.93 -17.45
C ARG A 21 28.42 -11.08 -17.02
N ALA A 22 29.73 -10.90 -17.12
CA ALA A 22 30.70 -11.87 -16.62
C ALA A 22 30.66 -11.97 -15.08
N LEU A 23 30.26 -10.89 -14.41
CA LEU A 23 29.98 -10.84 -12.97
C LEU A 23 28.47 -10.71 -12.69
N GLY A 24 28.02 -11.24 -11.55
CA GLY A 24 26.63 -11.09 -11.08
C GLY A 24 25.57 -11.99 -11.75
N ALA A 25 25.85 -12.57 -12.92
CA ALA A 25 24.90 -13.42 -13.65
C ALA A 25 24.95 -14.93 -13.29
N SER A 26 25.94 -15.36 -12.50
CA SER A 26 26.10 -16.77 -12.13
C SER A 26 25.12 -17.17 -11.01
N LEU A 27 24.28 -18.17 -11.29
CA LEU A 27 23.37 -18.76 -10.29
C LEU A 27 24.11 -19.40 -9.11
N VAL A 28 25.38 -19.81 -9.29
CA VAL A 28 26.20 -20.38 -8.21
C VAL A 28 26.48 -19.35 -7.11
N ASN A 29 26.43 -18.06 -7.45
CA ASN A 29 26.64 -16.95 -6.52
C ASN A 29 25.32 -16.30 -6.07
N ALA A 30 24.18 -16.76 -6.58
CA ALA A 30 22.87 -16.25 -6.20
C ALA A 30 22.40 -16.96 -4.93
N GLN A 31 22.13 -16.20 -3.87
CA GLN A 31 21.56 -16.72 -2.63
C GLN A 31 20.15 -16.16 -2.45
N ASN A 32 19.23 -17.01 -1.97
CA ASN A 32 17.89 -16.54 -1.64
C ASN A 32 18.00 -15.51 -0.52
N SER A 33 17.45 -14.32 -0.75
CA SER A 33 17.26 -13.31 0.28
C SER A 33 16.37 -13.88 1.38
N GLY A 34 16.87 -13.90 2.62
CA GLY A 34 16.08 -14.32 3.77
C GLY A 34 14.85 -13.44 3.97
N GLU A 35 13.88 -13.92 4.75
CA GLU A 35 12.65 -13.18 5.08
C GLU A 35 12.94 -11.76 5.62
N ASP A 36 14.04 -11.57 6.35
CA ASP A 36 14.41 -10.29 6.94
C ASP A 36 14.70 -9.20 5.89
N ALA A 37 15.28 -9.59 4.76
CA ALA A 37 15.55 -8.66 3.66
C ALA A 37 14.25 -8.21 2.97
N SER A 38 13.27 -9.11 2.86
CA SER A 38 11.94 -8.77 2.30
C SER A 38 11.16 -7.86 3.26
N LYS A 39 11.18 -8.16 4.55
CA LYS A 39 10.54 -7.32 5.59
C LYS A 39 11.15 -5.93 5.67
N SER A 40 12.47 -5.82 5.64
CA SER A 40 13.17 -4.53 5.64
C SER A 40 12.84 -3.70 4.41
N LEU A 41 12.68 -4.33 3.24
CA LEU A 41 12.26 -3.66 2.02
C LEU A 41 10.81 -3.17 2.11
N ASP A 42 9.90 -4.02 2.61
CA ASP A 42 8.50 -3.65 2.82
C ASP A 42 8.38 -2.47 3.79
N GLU A 43 9.12 -2.50 4.90
CA GLU A 43 9.17 -1.42 5.89
C GLU A 43 9.72 -0.11 5.30
N ALA A 44 10.82 -0.18 4.55
CA ALA A 44 11.39 0.99 3.88
C ALA A 44 10.43 1.63 2.86
N LEU A 45 9.55 0.83 2.25
CA LEU A 45 8.52 1.27 1.31
C LEU A 45 7.18 1.59 1.98
N GLY A 46 7.06 1.45 3.30
CA GLY A 46 5.80 1.63 4.05
C GLY A 46 4.71 0.63 3.64
N LEU A 47 5.09 -0.55 3.15
CA LEU A 47 4.19 -1.60 2.70
C LEU A 47 3.93 -2.59 3.83
N GLN A 48 2.67 -3.03 3.94
CA GLN A 48 2.28 -4.11 4.85
C GLN A 48 1.72 -5.27 4.04
N SER A 49 2.31 -6.45 4.22
CA SER A 49 1.78 -7.68 3.63
C SER A 49 0.43 -8.03 4.28
N ILE A 50 -0.64 -8.01 3.51
CA ILE A 50 -1.98 -8.43 3.96
C ILE A 50 -2.44 -9.64 3.17
N SER A 51 -3.09 -10.58 3.86
CA SER A 51 -3.73 -11.74 3.24
C SER A 51 -5.21 -11.43 3.04
N ILE A 52 -5.60 -11.14 1.79
CA ILE A 52 -7.00 -10.86 1.41
C ILE A 52 -7.55 -11.97 0.52
N ARG A 53 -8.84 -12.29 0.66
CA ARG A 53 -9.54 -13.22 -0.23
C ARG A 53 -10.35 -12.42 -1.26
N LEU A 54 -10.10 -12.70 -2.54
CA LEU A 54 -10.77 -12.05 -3.67
C LEU A 54 -11.39 -13.11 -4.60
N PRO A 55 -12.48 -12.79 -5.32
CA PRO A 55 -13.02 -13.66 -6.35
C PRO A 55 -11.98 -13.97 -7.42
N LYS A 56 -11.90 -15.23 -7.88
CA LYS A 56 -10.91 -15.66 -8.88
C LYS A 56 -11.00 -14.85 -10.18
N GLN A 57 -12.22 -14.61 -10.65
CA GLN A 57 -12.49 -13.81 -11.85
C GLN A 57 -11.94 -12.38 -11.74
N LEU A 58 -12.03 -11.78 -10.55
CA LEU A 58 -11.50 -10.43 -10.33
C LEU A 58 -9.97 -10.42 -10.45
N ILE A 59 -9.28 -11.43 -9.91
CA ILE A 59 -7.82 -11.55 -10.00
C ILE A 59 -7.38 -11.70 -11.47
N GLU A 60 -8.11 -12.50 -12.26
CA GLU A 60 -7.83 -12.68 -13.68
C GLU A 60 -8.01 -11.39 -14.46
N GLN A 61 -9.08 -10.64 -14.21
CA GLN A 61 -9.32 -9.33 -14.81
C GLN A 61 -8.20 -8.33 -14.47
N TYR A 62 -7.76 -8.28 -13.21
CA TYR A 62 -6.63 -7.45 -12.81
C TYR A 62 -5.35 -7.79 -13.57
N LYS A 63 -5.05 -9.08 -13.79
CA LYS A 63 -3.88 -9.51 -14.55
C LYS A 63 -3.95 -9.07 -16.01
N ILE A 64 -5.13 -9.16 -16.64
CA ILE A 64 -5.33 -8.71 -18.03
C ILE A 64 -5.06 -7.20 -18.16
N ILE A 65 -5.64 -6.40 -17.25
CA ILE A 65 -5.44 -4.95 -17.22
C ILE A 65 -3.95 -4.63 -16.95
N ALA A 66 -3.34 -5.30 -15.99
CA ALA A 66 -1.93 -5.10 -15.64
C ALA A 66 -0.99 -5.38 -16.84
N ASN A 67 -1.25 -6.45 -17.58
CA ASN A 67 -0.50 -6.78 -18.81
C ASN A 67 -0.64 -5.68 -19.87
N HIS A 68 -1.84 -5.14 -20.07
CA HIS A 68 -2.06 -4.03 -21.00
C HIS A 68 -1.25 -2.78 -20.61
N HIS A 69 -1.21 -2.46 -19.32
CA HIS A 69 -0.47 -1.31 -18.79
C HIS A 69 1.03 -1.59 -18.54
N LYS A 70 1.51 -2.81 -18.82
CA LYS A 70 2.89 -3.27 -18.55
C LYS A 70 3.32 -3.07 -17.08
N VAL A 71 2.38 -3.17 -16.16
CA VAL A 71 2.62 -3.12 -14.71
C VAL A 71 2.29 -4.47 -14.08
N GLY A 72 2.81 -4.74 -12.89
CA GLY A 72 2.37 -5.90 -12.12
C GLY A 72 0.93 -5.73 -11.61
N TYR A 73 0.22 -6.83 -11.41
CA TYR A 73 -1.16 -6.78 -10.88
C TYR A 73 -1.20 -6.25 -9.43
N GLN A 74 -0.19 -6.56 -8.61
CA GLN A 74 -0.10 -6.06 -7.22
C GLN A 74 0.09 -4.53 -7.17
N PRO A 75 1.05 -3.93 -7.93
CA PRO A 75 1.13 -2.48 -8.08
C PRO A 75 -0.18 -1.82 -8.55
N LEU A 76 -0.84 -2.41 -9.55
CA LEU A 76 -2.12 -1.90 -10.06
C LEU A 76 -3.20 -1.92 -8.99
N MET A 77 -3.33 -3.04 -8.27
CA MET A 77 -4.32 -3.19 -7.20
C MET A 77 -4.08 -2.18 -6.09
N ARG A 78 -2.81 -1.94 -5.71
CA ARG A 78 -2.45 -0.92 -4.71
C ARG A 78 -2.85 0.49 -5.16
N ASP A 79 -2.58 0.85 -6.41
CA ASP A 79 -2.95 2.16 -6.96
C ASP A 79 -4.47 2.36 -6.99
N VAL A 80 -5.23 1.36 -7.45
CA VAL A 80 -6.70 1.41 -7.47
C VAL A 80 -7.27 1.59 -6.06
N LEU A 81 -6.80 0.81 -5.09
CA LEU A 81 -7.22 0.94 -3.69
C LEU A 81 -6.82 2.31 -3.11
N GLY A 82 -5.60 2.77 -3.40
CA GLY A 82 -5.10 4.06 -2.95
C GLY A 82 -5.87 5.26 -3.52
N ARG A 83 -6.41 5.16 -4.74
CA ARG A 83 -7.25 6.21 -5.34
C ARG A 83 -8.64 6.30 -4.71
N PHE A 84 -9.17 5.19 -4.21
CA PHE A 84 -10.50 5.15 -3.60
C PHE A 84 -10.52 5.80 -2.21
N VAL A 85 -9.50 5.52 -1.39
CA VAL A 85 -9.48 5.92 0.04
C VAL A 85 -9.68 7.43 0.29
N PRO A 86 -9.01 8.36 -0.42
CA PRO A 86 -9.16 9.79 -0.15
C PRO A 86 -10.57 10.32 -0.40
N GLN A 87 -11.26 9.80 -1.43
CA GLN A 87 -12.63 10.21 -1.74
C GLN A 87 -13.61 9.69 -0.69
N ALA A 88 -13.52 8.40 -0.34
CA ALA A 88 -14.34 7.82 0.70
C ALA A 88 -14.16 8.52 2.06
N LEU A 89 -12.93 8.89 2.41
CA LEU A 89 -12.66 9.62 3.66
C LEU A 89 -13.28 11.04 3.65
N LYS A 90 -13.27 11.70 2.49
CA LYS A 90 -13.89 13.03 2.35
C LYS A 90 -15.41 12.95 2.51
N GLU A 91 -16.05 11.95 1.90
CA GLU A 91 -17.49 11.70 2.06
C GLU A 91 -17.85 11.50 3.53
N ILE A 92 -17.14 10.60 4.23
CA ILE A 92 -17.33 10.35 5.67
C ILE A 92 -17.16 11.64 6.49
N MET A 93 -16.13 12.43 6.21
CA MET A 93 -15.89 13.69 6.92
C MET A 93 -17.01 14.71 6.68
N GLN A 94 -17.51 14.81 5.44
CA GLN A 94 -18.62 15.70 5.11
C GLN A 94 -19.90 15.29 5.85
N GLU A 95 -20.24 13.99 5.84
CA GLU A 95 -21.38 13.47 6.59
C GLU A 95 -21.28 13.79 8.09
N HIS A 96 -20.10 13.63 8.69
CA HIS A 96 -19.89 13.99 10.10
C HIS A 96 -20.03 15.49 10.35
N MET A 97 -19.50 16.35 9.47
CA MET A 97 -19.62 17.80 9.61
C MET A 97 -21.07 18.26 9.48
N ASP A 98 -21.83 17.69 8.54
CA ASP A 98 -23.24 17.98 8.35
C ASP A 98 -24.08 17.51 9.54
N ALA A 99 -23.77 16.33 10.10
CA ALA A 99 -24.43 15.82 11.30
C ALA A 99 -24.17 16.71 12.52
N LEU A 100 -22.93 17.18 12.71
CA LEU A 100 -22.59 18.13 13.78
C LEU A 100 -23.30 19.47 13.58
N ALA A 101 -23.31 20.00 12.36
CA ALA A 101 -24.00 21.25 12.05
C ALA A 101 -25.53 21.14 12.27
N ALA A 102 -26.12 20.00 11.91
CA ALA A 102 -27.54 19.71 12.16
C ALA A 102 -27.83 19.57 13.66
N ALA A 103 -26.94 18.91 14.43
CA ALA A 103 -27.07 18.80 15.88
C ALA A 103 -26.95 20.16 16.58
N GLU A 104 -26.03 21.03 16.14
CA GLU A 104 -25.89 22.38 16.67
C GLU A 104 -27.09 23.26 16.32
N LYS A 105 -27.61 23.17 15.08
CA LYS A 105 -28.85 23.86 14.69
C LYS A 105 -30.07 23.36 15.48
N ALA A 106 -30.16 22.05 15.74
CA ALA A 106 -31.23 21.47 16.55
C ALA A 106 -31.15 21.96 18.01
N LYS A 107 -29.95 22.00 18.60
CA LYS A 107 -29.73 22.56 19.95
C LYS A 107 -30.03 24.06 20.03
N ALA A 108 -29.67 24.83 19.00
CA ALA A 108 -29.97 26.26 18.94
C ALA A 108 -31.49 26.51 18.87
N ALA A 109 -32.20 25.77 18.01
CA ALA A 109 -33.66 25.86 17.89
C ALA A 109 -34.40 25.43 19.18
N GLU A 110 -33.89 24.42 19.88
CA GLU A 110 -34.44 23.99 21.18
C GLU A 110 -34.19 25.01 22.30
N SER A 111 -33.08 25.76 22.24
CA SER A 111 -32.79 26.85 23.19
C SER A 111 -33.66 28.09 22.96
N GLU A 112 -34.03 28.40 21.71
CA GLU A 112 -34.93 29.51 21.37
C GLU A 112 -36.39 29.20 21.69
N ALA A 113 -36.83 27.94 21.57
CA ALA A 113 -38.18 27.51 21.93
C ALA A 113 -38.47 27.52 23.44
N LYS A 114 -37.44 27.62 24.29
CA LYS A 114 -37.56 27.63 25.77
C LYS A 114 -37.42 29.02 26.39
N ALA A 115 -37.28 30.08 25.60
CA ALA A 115 -37.26 31.46 26.10
C ALA A 115 -38.63 31.81 26.74
N PRO A 116 -38.69 32.11 28.05
CA PRO A 116 -39.95 32.20 28.77
C PRO A 116 -40.71 33.47 28.39
N THR A 117 -41.95 33.31 27.91
CA THR A 117 -42.99 34.34 27.95
C THR A 117 -43.20 34.77 29.40
N LYS A 118 -42.53 35.84 29.84
CA LYS A 118 -42.90 36.56 31.06
C LYS A 118 -43.01 38.06 30.78
N LYS A 119 -44.23 38.54 31.07
CA LYS A 119 -44.69 39.90 31.37
C LYS A 119 -45.33 40.71 30.24
N ALA A 120 -46.66 40.59 30.17
CA ALA A 120 -47.62 41.69 30.10
C ALA A 120 -48.96 41.09 30.60
N ALA A 121 -49.73 41.63 31.52
CA ALA A 121 -49.74 42.88 32.29
C ALA A 121 -50.45 42.58 33.64
#